data_AF-A0A7X9FH47-F1
#
_entry.id   AF-A0A7X9FH47-F1
#
_cell.length_a   1.000
_cell.length_b   1.000
_cell.length_c   1.000
_cell.angle_alpha   90.00
_cell.angle_beta   90.00
_cell.angle_gamma   90.00
#
_symmetry.space_group_name_H-M   'P 1'
#
loop_
_entity.id
_entity.type
_entity.pdbx_description
1 polymer ?
#
loop_
_entity_poly.entity_id
_entity_poly.type
_entity_poly.pdbx_seq_one_letter_code
_entity_poly.pdbx_strand_id
1 'polypeptide(L)'
;MNLRRPPPTGGTVWWAVLAAVLLCASPALAQWEHRGDLNLNGLPFELIDAAIFADYFQIGMPAFTIVPDSQVAATDINMDGIVLTVADYVMMIRIEIGAGDPPPADPETFAIPVTYNYTDTSLLIAANFDRIPASAYLEFGFAQEPVHTARLLQSGGAIAMGTVEEGHVVLALITGMNEIPVGSGFVPLLELVYQGDRPTRIVGGVLGAAGEEGSFIPDTLFTVGDINNDGNINIGDAVFMVNWIFRSGPFPPHLEAADVNCDLLRNIGDAVYIVNFVFRSGPGPCGPPSGRLVSHSDCLTMEKGDGDGEATIAQDCIEYQYDGQGTLLLRHANAGLNCCPEDFAAVITVVDGVITIDETPIPGFCDCLCLFNLDYTVINLPPGTYTLSILEQCLHVGDLPLKGTIDLMTAPSGSFCLTRDHYPW
;
A
#
# COMPACT_ATOMS: atom_id res chain seq x y z
N MET A 1 -28.15 -11.18 -49.80
CA MET A 1 -27.78 -9.83 -50.28
C MET A 1 -26.37 -9.55 -49.77
N ASN A 2 -25.44 -9.29 -50.70
CA ASN A 2 -24.04 -9.00 -50.43
C ASN A 2 -23.87 -7.66 -49.70
N LEU A 3 -23.13 -7.64 -48.59
CA LEU A 3 -22.35 -6.49 -48.19
C LEU A 3 -20.96 -7.00 -47.76
N ARG A 4 -19.99 -6.88 -48.67
CA ARG A 4 -18.57 -7.01 -48.37
C ARG A 4 -18.19 -5.82 -47.47
N ARG A 5 -17.71 -6.08 -46.26
CA ARG A 5 -17.00 -5.07 -45.45
C ARG A 5 -15.55 -4.96 -45.96
N PRO A 6 -14.96 -3.76 -45.99
CA PRO A 6 -13.56 -3.56 -46.40
C PRO A 6 -12.61 -4.14 -45.34
N PRO A 7 -11.34 -4.42 -45.67
CA PRO A 7 -10.38 -4.92 -44.68
C PRO A 7 -10.13 -3.86 -43.61
N PRO A 8 -9.98 -4.24 -42.33
CA PRO A 8 -9.71 -3.28 -41.27
C PRO A 8 -8.31 -2.71 -41.46
N THR A 9 -8.23 -1.39 -41.64
CA THR A 9 -7.02 -0.60 -41.43
C THR A 9 -6.69 -0.63 -39.93
N GLY A 10 -5.40 -0.73 -39.61
CA GLY A 10 -4.83 -1.14 -38.31
C GLY A 10 -5.15 -0.33 -37.06
N GLY A 11 -6.18 0.52 -37.04
CA GLY A 11 -6.70 1.20 -35.83
C GLY A 11 -7.91 0.51 -35.18
N THR A 12 -8.62 -0.37 -35.90
CA THR A 12 -9.83 -1.05 -35.36
C THR A 12 -9.50 -2.32 -34.55
N VAL A 13 -8.31 -2.88 -34.74
CA VAL A 13 -7.82 -4.01 -33.93
C VAL A 13 -7.47 -3.54 -32.52
N TRP A 14 -6.96 -2.32 -32.36
CA TRP A 14 -6.68 -1.72 -31.05
C TRP A 14 -7.96 -1.46 -30.26
N TRP A 15 -9.01 -0.92 -30.89
CA TRP A 15 -10.32 -0.81 -30.23
C TRP A 15 -10.92 -2.16 -29.87
N ALA A 16 -10.74 -3.20 -30.67
CA ALA A 16 -11.27 -4.53 -30.37
C ALA A 16 -10.47 -5.28 -29.29
N VAL A 17 -9.15 -5.10 -29.24
CA VAL A 17 -8.28 -5.66 -28.18
C VAL A 17 -8.46 -4.89 -26.89
N LEU A 18 -8.58 -3.56 -26.95
CA LEU A 18 -8.81 -2.72 -25.78
C LEU A 18 -10.26 -2.81 -25.29
N ALA A 19 -11.24 -3.05 -26.17
CA ALA A 19 -12.60 -3.45 -25.79
C ALA A 19 -12.69 -4.90 -25.29
N ALA A 20 -11.86 -5.83 -25.79
CA ALA A 20 -11.78 -7.20 -25.28
C ALA A 20 -11.08 -7.24 -23.92
N VAL A 21 -10.08 -6.39 -23.69
CA VAL A 21 -9.47 -6.15 -22.37
C VAL A 21 -10.43 -5.36 -21.49
N LEU A 22 -11.22 -4.40 -21.98
CA LEU A 22 -12.32 -3.82 -21.18
C LEU A 22 -13.36 -4.90 -20.84
N LEU A 23 -13.76 -5.77 -21.76
CA LEU A 23 -14.73 -6.85 -21.53
C LEU A 23 -14.17 -8.01 -20.68
N CYS A 24 -12.85 -8.14 -20.57
CA CYS A 24 -12.18 -9.13 -19.71
C CYS A 24 -11.50 -8.52 -18.48
N ALA A 25 -11.40 -7.20 -18.32
CA ALA A 25 -10.80 -6.55 -17.15
C ALA A 25 -11.84 -5.74 -16.37
N SER A 26 -12.86 -5.16 -16.99
CA SER A 26 -13.90 -4.45 -16.22
C SER A 26 -14.91 -5.38 -15.52
N PRO A 27 -15.28 -6.57 -16.03
CA PRO A 27 -16.06 -7.53 -15.24
C PRO A 27 -15.19 -8.61 -14.59
N ALA A 28 -13.93 -8.82 -15.01
CA ALA A 28 -13.05 -9.75 -14.28
C ALA A 28 -12.38 -9.11 -13.07
N LEU A 29 -12.06 -7.80 -13.06
CA LEU A 29 -11.50 -7.16 -11.86
C LEU A 29 -12.51 -7.00 -10.71
N ALA A 30 -13.81 -7.15 -10.99
CA ALA A 30 -14.86 -7.23 -9.98
C ALA A 30 -15.26 -8.68 -9.66
N GLN A 31 -14.64 -9.68 -10.30
CA GLN A 31 -15.09 -11.08 -10.20
C GLN A 31 -14.62 -11.82 -8.95
N TRP A 32 -13.52 -11.38 -8.33
CA TRP A 32 -12.72 -12.27 -7.47
C TRP A 32 -12.56 -11.78 -6.02
N GLU A 33 -12.82 -10.51 -5.71
CA GLU A 33 -12.81 -10.01 -4.31
C GLU A 33 -14.05 -10.42 -3.49
N HIS A 34 -15.08 -11.01 -4.12
CA HIS A 34 -16.38 -11.27 -3.49
C HIS A 34 -16.87 -12.73 -3.66
N ARG A 35 -16.00 -13.72 -3.91
CA ARG A 35 -16.45 -15.11 -4.11
C ARG A 35 -17.28 -15.59 -2.91
N GLY A 36 -18.54 -15.94 -3.16
CA GLY A 36 -19.49 -16.34 -2.12
C GLY A 36 -20.10 -15.21 -1.29
N ASP A 37 -19.71 -13.95 -1.49
CA ASP A 37 -20.30 -12.75 -0.86
C ASP A 37 -21.26 -12.08 -1.87
N LEU A 38 -22.50 -12.54 -1.89
CA LEU A 38 -23.52 -12.04 -2.80
C LEU A 38 -24.24 -10.81 -2.23
N ASN A 39 -24.18 -10.59 -0.92
CA ASN A 39 -24.79 -9.44 -0.27
C ASN A 39 -23.82 -8.24 -0.11
N LEU A 40 -22.56 -8.43 -0.51
CA LEU A 40 -21.48 -7.44 -0.59
C LEU A 40 -21.19 -6.77 0.76
N ASN A 41 -21.20 -7.56 1.84
CA ASN A 41 -20.91 -7.09 3.20
C ASN A 41 -19.52 -7.51 3.70
N GLY A 42 -18.71 -8.17 2.86
CA GLY A 42 -17.37 -8.65 3.19
C GLY A 42 -17.35 -9.97 3.96
N LEU A 43 -18.50 -10.64 4.12
CA LEU A 43 -18.62 -11.96 4.74
C LEU A 43 -19.13 -12.96 3.70
N PRO A 44 -18.27 -13.79 3.11
CA PRO A 44 -18.71 -14.77 2.13
C PRO A 44 -19.35 -15.99 2.81
N PHE A 45 -20.21 -16.68 2.06
CA PHE A 45 -20.84 -17.94 2.45
C PHE A 45 -21.79 -17.82 3.65
N GLU A 46 -22.50 -16.69 3.75
CA GLU A 46 -23.56 -16.51 4.72
C GLU A 46 -24.92 -16.99 4.21
N LEU A 47 -25.82 -17.30 5.15
CA LEU A 47 -27.22 -17.62 4.87
C LEU A 47 -27.92 -16.54 4.03
N ILE A 48 -27.48 -15.29 4.16
CA ILE A 48 -28.00 -14.16 3.39
C ILE A 48 -27.51 -14.23 1.94
N ASP A 49 -26.26 -14.64 1.68
CA ASP A 49 -25.76 -14.87 0.33
C ASP A 49 -26.51 -16.03 -0.34
N ALA A 50 -26.75 -17.11 0.40
CA ALA A 50 -27.51 -18.25 -0.12
C ALA A 50 -28.97 -17.91 -0.37
N ALA A 51 -29.56 -17.01 0.41
CA ALA A 51 -30.90 -16.49 0.13
C ALA A 51 -30.92 -15.70 -1.18
N ILE A 52 -29.94 -14.80 -1.42
CA ILE A 52 -29.83 -14.03 -2.66
C ILE A 52 -29.59 -14.96 -3.86
N PHE A 53 -28.72 -15.96 -3.73
CA PHE A 53 -28.48 -16.93 -4.80
C PHE A 53 -29.73 -17.79 -5.09
N ALA A 54 -30.47 -18.18 -4.04
CA ALA A 54 -31.72 -18.90 -4.19
C ALA A 54 -32.79 -18.05 -4.90
N ASP A 55 -32.88 -16.77 -4.55
CA ASP A 55 -33.79 -15.81 -5.19
C ASP A 55 -33.44 -15.65 -6.67
N TYR A 56 -32.17 -15.64 -7.05
CA TYR A 56 -31.78 -15.63 -8.47
C TYR A 56 -32.41 -16.78 -9.27
N PHE A 57 -32.48 -18.00 -8.73
CA PHE A 57 -33.14 -19.12 -9.43
C PHE A 57 -34.67 -18.98 -9.51
N GLN A 58 -35.28 -18.13 -8.67
CA GLN A 58 -36.72 -17.91 -8.64
C GLN A 58 -37.16 -16.71 -9.49
N ILE A 59 -36.43 -15.60 -9.39
CA ILE A 59 -36.81 -14.31 -9.99
C ILE A 59 -35.81 -13.81 -11.04
N GLY A 60 -34.68 -14.49 -11.23
CA GLY A 60 -33.63 -14.14 -12.19
C GLY A 60 -32.76 -12.98 -11.73
N MET A 61 -32.16 -12.27 -12.68
CA MET A 61 -31.31 -11.08 -12.45
C MET A 61 -31.89 -10.02 -11.48
N PRO A 62 -33.22 -9.79 -11.38
CA PRO A 62 -33.79 -8.92 -10.36
C PRO A 62 -33.46 -9.26 -8.90
N ALA A 63 -32.92 -10.46 -8.61
CA ALA A 63 -32.41 -10.81 -7.28
C ALA A 63 -31.15 -10.00 -6.90
N PHE A 64 -30.37 -9.54 -7.87
CA PHE A 64 -29.15 -8.77 -7.66
C PHE A 64 -29.46 -7.27 -7.72
N THR A 65 -29.51 -6.62 -6.56
CA THR A 65 -30.00 -5.23 -6.42
C THR A 65 -28.93 -4.23 -6.00
N ILE A 66 -27.72 -4.69 -5.67
CA ILE A 66 -26.65 -3.85 -5.12
C ILE A 66 -25.66 -3.49 -6.24
N VAL A 67 -24.84 -4.46 -6.67
CA VAL A 67 -23.93 -4.34 -7.81
C VAL A 67 -24.08 -5.62 -8.65
N PRO A 68 -25.00 -5.67 -9.63
CA PRO A 68 -25.36 -6.91 -10.32
C PRO A 68 -24.19 -7.66 -10.93
N ASP A 69 -23.23 -6.95 -11.51
CA ASP A 69 -22.06 -7.57 -12.14
C ASP A 69 -21.14 -8.24 -11.10
N SER A 70 -20.90 -7.60 -9.95
CA SER A 70 -20.15 -8.16 -8.81
C SER A 70 -20.90 -9.30 -8.10
N GLN A 71 -22.23 -9.22 -8.01
CA GLN A 71 -23.03 -10.29 -7.41
C GLN A 71 -23.10 -11.52 -8.32
N VAL A 72 -23.15 -11.34 -9.65
CA VAL A 72 -23.07 -12.44 -10.64
C VAL A 72 -21.70 -13.09 -10.57
N ALA A 73 -20.66 -12.27 -10.57
CA ALA A 73 -19.28 -12.66 -10.36
C ALA A 73 -19.05 -13.59 -9.16
N ALA A 74 -19.58 -13.18 -8.00
CA ALA A 74 -19.48 -13.88 -6.73
C ALA A 74 -20.08 -15.29 -6.74
N THR A 75 -20.87 -15.64 -7.77
CA THR A 75 -21.61 -16.90 -7.84
C THR A 75 -20.86 -18.07 -8.46
N ASP A 76 -19.66 -17.89 -9.00
CA ASP A 76 -18.77 -19.02 -9.30
C ASP A 76 -18.17 -19.50 -7.98
N ILE A 77 -18.76 -20.51 -7.35
CA ILE A 77 -18.38 -20.99 -6.02
C ILE A 77 -17.45 -22.20 -6.12
N ASN A 78 -17.63 -23.03 -7.15
CA ASN A 78 -16.85 -24.25 -7.33
C ASN A 78 -15.58 -24.06 -8.20
N MET A 79 -15.35 -22.85 -8.73
CA MET A 79 -14.19 -22.46 -9.52
C MET A 79 -14.08 -23.19 -10.87
N ASP A 80 -15.21 -23.49 -11.49
CA ASP A 80 -15.25 -24.06 -12.85
C ASP A 80 -15.32 -23.00 -13.96
N GLY A 81 -15.35 -21.71 -13.59
CA GLY A 81 -15.40 -20.58 -14.51
C GLY A 81 -16.79 -20.32 -15.08
N ILE A 82 -17.83 -20.98 -14.56
CA ILE A 82 -19.21 -20.81 -14.95
C ILE A 82 -19.99 -20.21 -13.78
N VAL A 83 -20.47 -18.99 -13.94
CA VAL A 83 -21.29 -18.31 -12.92
C VAL A 83 -22.76 -18.76 -12.99
N LEU A 84 -23.51 -18.49 -11.91
CA LEU A 84 -24.97 -18.63 -11.84
C LEU A 84 -25.48 -20.07 -12.01
N THR A 85 -24.69 -21.07 -11.63
CA THR A 85 -25.09 -22.47 -11.79
C THR A 85 -25.66 -23.10 -10.53
N VAL A 86 -26.49 -24.12 -10.71
CA VAL A 86 -26.97 -24.96 -9.60
C VAL A 86 -25.81 -25.70 -8.93
N ALA A 87 -24.72 -25.98 -9.64
CA ALA A 87 -23.55 -26.65 -9.07
C ALA A 87 -22.85 -25.73 -8.05
N ASP A 88 -22.76 -24.44 -8.34
CA ASP A 88 -22.24 -23.43 -7.42
C ASP A 88 -23.13 -23.22 -6.21
N TYR A 89 -24.44 -23.13 -6.42
CA TYR A 89 -25.39 -23.02 -5.31
C TYR A 89 -25.35 -24.23 -4.37
N VAL A 90 -25.25 -25.45 -4.94
CA VAL A 90 -25.07 -26.67 -4.15
C VAL A 90 -23.74 -26.64 -3.38
N MET A 91 -22.69 -26.10 -3.97
CA MET A 91 -21.40 -25.93 -3.29
C MET A 91 -21.53 -24.95 -2.11
N MET A 92 -22.21 -23.82 -2.31
CA MET A 92 -22.46 -22.84 -1.26
C MET A 92 -23.22 -23.42 -0.07
N ILE A 93 -24.30 -24.17 -0.32
CA ILE A 93 -25.06 -24.85 0.73
C ILE A 93 -24.21 -25.91 1.45
N ARG A 94 -23.33 -26.63 0.73
CA ARG A 94 -22.42 -27.60 1.36
C ARG A 94 -21.42 -26.94 2.29
N ILE A 95 -20.91 -25.76 1.93
CA ILE A 95 -20.04 -24.95 2.77
C ILE A 95 -20.79 -24.50 4.04
N GLU A 96 -22.01 -23.96 3.90
CA GLU A 96 -22.83 -23.51 5.04
C GLU A 96 -23.14 -24.60 6.07
N ILE A 97 -23.43 -25.82 5.60
CA ILE A 97 -23.76 -26.95 6.50
C ILE A 97 -22.52 -27.70 6.99
N GLY A 98 -21.31 -27.24 6.66
CA GLY A 98 -20.04 -27.86 7.03
C GLY A 98 -19.80 -29.24 6.40
N ALA A 99 -20.43 -29.52 5.25
CA ALA A 99 -20.32 -30.80 4.52
C ALA A 99 -19.54 -30.68 3.20
N GLY A 100 -19.05 -29.49 2.87
CA GLY A 100 -18.14 -29.23 1.76
C GLY A 100 -16.95 -28.40 2.25
N ASP A 101 -15.76 -28.74 1.77
CA ASP A 101 -14.58 -27.90 1.96
C ASP A 101 -14.74 -26.66 1.06
N PRO A 102 -14.53 -25.44 1.56
CA PRO A 102 -14.48 -24.27 0.69
C PRO A 102 -13.40 -24.49 -0.38
N PRO A 103 -13.59 -23.96 -1.61
CA PRO A 103 -12.51 -23.98 -2.60
C PRO A 103 -11.23 -23.38 -1.97
N PRO A 104 -10.03 -23.81 -2.40
CA PRO A 104 -8.80 -23.15 -1.99
C PRO A 104 -8.95 -21.64 -2.18
N ALA A 105 -8.52 -20.84 -1.20
CA ALA A 105 -8.26 -19.43 -1.44
C ALA A 105 -7.40 -19.32 -2.70
N ASP A 106 -7.65 -18.29 -3.51
CA ASP A 106 -7.20 -18.18 -4.90
C ASP A 106 -5.78 -18.69 -5.17
N PRO A 107 -5.50 -19.24 -6.37
CA PRO A 107 -4.11 -19.50 -6.77
C PRO A 107 -3.34 -18.19 -6.64
N GLU A 108 -2.39 -18.18 -5.70
CA GLU A 108 -1.57 -17.04 -5.26
C GLU A 108 -1.59 -15.86 -6.23
N THR A 109 -2.43 -14.85 -5.97
CA THR A 109 -2.18 -13.51 -6.49
C THR A 109 -0.81 -13.12 -5.97
N PHE A 110 0.20 -13.19 -6.82
CA PHE A 110 1.54 -12.82 -6.38
C PHE A 110 1.61 -11.30 -6.33
N ALA A 111 2.06 -10.80 -5.19
CA ALA A 111 2.36 -9.39 -5.01
C ALA A 111 3.51 -8.99 -5.95
N ILE A 112 3.31 -7.91 -6.69
CA ILE A 112 4.38 -7.27 -7.44
C ILE A 112 4.74 -5.99 -6.72
N PRO A 113 5.93 -5.92 -6.11
CA PRO A 113 6.39 -4.70 -5.48
C PRO A 113 6.47 -3.59 -6.52
N VAL A 114 5.75 -2.49 -6.25
CA VAL A 114 5.81 -1.26 -7.04
C VAL A 114 6.24 -0.10 -6.15
N THR A 115 7.20 0.68 -6.64
CA THR A 115 7.59 1.96 -6.04
C THR A 115 7.09 3.12 -6.90
N TYR A 116 6.67 4.18 -6.22
CA TYR A 116 6.18 5.42 -6.79
C TYR A 116 7.07 6.55 -6.35
N ASN A 117 7.59 7.32 -7.31
CA ASN A 117 8.35 8.53 -7.02
C ASN A 117 7.63 9.74 -7.60
N TYR A 118 7.15 10.62 -6.73
CA TYR A 118 6.37 11.80 -7.09
C TYR A 118 7.27 13.04 -7.20
N THR A 119 6.94 13.89 -8.15
CA THR A 119 7.32 15.30 -8.18
C THR A 119 6.06 16.15 -8.34
N ASP A 120 6.19 17.48 -8.32
CA ASP A 120 5.05 18.38 -8.58
C ASP A 120 4.46 18.23 -9.99
N THR A 121 5.16 17.56 -10.91
CA THR A 121 4.77 17.50 -12.34
C THR A 121 4.82 16.11 -12.96
N SER A 122 5.30 15.12 -12.22
CA SER A 122 5.44 13.76 -12.74
C SER A 122 5.41 12.70 -11.65
N LEU A 123 4.94 11.52 -12.02
CA LEU A 123 4.98 10.29 -11.26
C LEU A 123 5.80 9.27 -12.04
N LEU A 124 6.90 8.80 -11.43
CA LEU A 124 7.70 7.70 -11.93
C LEU A 124 7.26 6.40 -11.23
N ILE A 125 7.03 5.36 -12.02
CA ILE A 125 6.59 4.05 -11.53
C ILE A 125 7.64 3.02 -11.92
N ALA A 126 8.14 2.29 -10.93
CA ALA A 126 9.03 1.16 -11.15
C ALA A 126 8.49 -0.07 -10.43
N ALA A 127 8.62 -1.24 -11.05
CA ALA A 127 8.16 -2.50 -10.47
C ALA A 127 9.29 -3.53 -10.45
N ASN A 128 9.30 -4.38 -9.43
CA ASN A 128 10.18 -5.55 -9.41
C ASN A 128 9.40 -6.79 -9.83
N PHE A 129 9.83 -7.41 -10.93
CA PHE A 129 9.20 -8.63 -11.42
C PHE A 129 10.04 -9.85 -11.03
N ASP A 130 9.48 -10.70 -10.17
CA ASP A 130 10.07 -11.99 -9.82
C ASP A 130 9.63 -13.11 -10.78
N ARG A 131 8.77 -12.79 -11.76
CA ARG A 131 8.31 -13.67 -12.85
C ARG A 131 8.18 -12.89 -14.17
N ILE A 132 8.06 -13.58 -15.31
CA ILE A 132 7.93 -12.94 -16.64
C ILE A 132 6.50 -12.38 -16.82
N PRO A 133 6.29 -11.05 -16.84
CA PRO A 133 4.98 -10.47 -17.11
C PRO A 133 4.70 -10.46 -18.62
N ALA A 134 3.46 -10.73 -19.04
CA ALA A 134 3.05 -10.58 -20.44
C ALA A 134 2.46 -9.19 -20.72
N SER A 135 1.65 -8.70 -19.79
CA SER A 135 1.07 -7.35 -19.81
C SER A 135 0.84 -6.83 -18.40
N ALA A 136 0.80 -5.50 -18.25
CA ALA A 136 0.45 -4.82 -17.02
C ALA A 136 -0.59 -3.74 -17.29
N TYR A 137 -1.44 -3.45 -16.31
CA TYR A 137 -2.29 -2.27 -16.34
C TYR A 137 -2.06 -1.41 -15.09
N LEU A 138 -2.23 -0.10 -15.25
CA LEU A 138 -2.13 0.91 -14.19
C LEU A 138 -3.29 1.86 -14.33
N GLU A 139 -4.05 2.06 -13.26
CA GLU A 139 -5.14 3.00 -13.15
C GLU A 139 -4.72 4.16 -12.24
N PHE A 140 -4.92 5.39 -12.70
CA PHE A 140 -4.64 6.62 -11.97
C PHE A 140 -5.94 7.39 -11.76
N GLY A 141 -6.34 7.59 -10.50
CA GLY A 141 -7.43 8.46 -10.12
C GLY A 141 -6.93 9.85 -9.77
N PHE A 142 -7.65 10.88 -10.20
CA PHE A 142 -7.36 12.28 -9.92
C PHE A 142 -8.53 12.97 -9.20
N ALA A 143 -8.24 14.04 -8.47
CA ALA A 143 -9.29 14.84 -7.82
C ALA A 143 -10.14 15.64 -8.82
N GLN A 144 -9.57 15.98 -9.99
CA GLN A 144 -10.17 16.72 -11.08
C GLN A 144 -9.68 16.14 -12.42
N GLU A 145 -10.30 16.51 -13.54
CA GLU A 145 -9.88 16.01 -14.86
C GLU A 145 -8.42 16.39 -15.14
N PRO A 146 -7.52 15.40 -15.35
CA PRO A 146 -6.09 15.66 -15.44
C PRO A 146 -5.66 16.07 -16.86
N VAL A 147 -4.78 17.05 -16.96
CA VAL A 147 -3.92 17.18 -18.15
C VAL A 147 -2.69 16.32 -17.93
N HIS A 148 -2.50 15.29 -18.75
CA HIS A 148 -1.41 14.35 -18.54
C HIS A 148 -0.80 13.83 -19.85
N THR A 149 0.38 13.24 -19.71
CA THR A 149 1.06 12.46 -20.75
C THR A 149 1.75 11.27 -20.09
N ALA A 150 1.38 10.06 -20.50
CA ALA A 150 2.04 8.84 -20.05
C ALA A 150 3.13 8.44 -21.04
N ARG A 151 4.33 8.10 -20.55
CA ARG A 151 5.44 7.59 -21.36
C ARG A 151 6.01 6.30 -20.80
N LEU A 152 6.16 5.31 -21.66
CA LEU A 152 6.86 4.06 -21.35
C LEU A 152 8.36 4.34 -21.28
N LEU A 153 9.03 3.85 -20.23
CA LEU A 153 10.46 4.05 -20.02
C LEU A 153 11.31 2.84 -20.45
N GLN A 154 10.66 1.69 -20.66
CA GLN A 154 11.27 0.53 -21.29
C GLN A 154 11.18 0.66 -22.82
N SER A 155 12.25 0.31 -23.53
CA SER A 155 12.27 0.30 -25.00
C SER A 155 12.85 -1.02 -25.52
N GLY A 156 12.07 -1.70 -26.36
CA GLY A 156 12.31 -3.03 -26.92
C GLY A 156 11.21 -3.32 -27.95
N GLY A 157 11.52 -4.09 -29.00
CA GLY A 157 10.72 -4.11 -30.24
C GLY A 157 9.27 -4.57 -30.11
N ALA A 158 8.89 -5.19 -28.99
CA ALA A 158 7.54 -5.67 -28.73
C ALA A 158 6.81 -4.96 -27.57
N ILE A 159 7.48 -4.16 -26.74
CA ILE A 159 6.82 -3.49 -25.60
C ILE A 159 6.07 -2.26 -26.11
N ALA A 160 4.77 -2.20 -25.82
CA ALA A 160 3.92 -1.08 -26.22
C ALA A 160 2.97 -0.69 -25.10
N MET A 161 2.58 0.59 -25.08
CA MET A 161 1.61 1.12 -24.14
C MET A 161 0.48 1.84 -24.86
N GLY A 162 -0.75 1.64 -24.39
CA GLY A 162 -1.91 2.46 -24.73
C GLY A 162 -2.52 3.07 -23.47
N THR A 163 -3.14 4.24 -23.61
CA THR A 163 -3.89 4.89 -22.52
C THR A 163 -5.35 5.11 -22.91
N VAL A 164 -6.23 5.04 -21.92
CA VAL A 164 -7.64 5.44 -22.01
C VAL A 164 -7.97 6.37 -20.87
N GLU A 165 -8.82 7.35 -21.16
CA GLU A 165 -9.21 8.41 -20.25
C GLU A 165 -10.74 8.39 -20.11
N GLU A 166 -11.23 8.35 -18.88
CA GLU A 166 -12.67 8.45 -18.58
C GLU A 166 -12.86 9.34 -17.33
N GLY A 167 -13.20 10.61 -17.56
CA GLY A 167 -13.36 11.61 -16.51
C GLY A 167 -12.09 11.81 -15.69
N HIS A 168 -12.13 11.44 -14.41
CA HIS A 168 -11.02 11.60 -13.46
C HIS A 168 -10.07 10.39 -13.41
N VAL A 169 -10.24 9.42 -14.32
CA VAL A 169 -9.48 8.17 -14.34
C VAL A 169 -8.68 8.06 -15.62
N VAL A 170 -7.40 7.71 -15.48
CA VAL A 170 -6.49 7.36 -16.58
C VAL A 170 -6.07 5.92 -16.42
N LEU A 171 -6.34 5.09 -17.43
CA LEU A 171 -5.90 3.70 -17.49
C LEU A 171 -4.77 3.56 -18.51
N ALA A 172 -3.61 3.08 -18.08
CA ALA A 172 -2.49 2.71 -18.93
C ALA A 172 -2.36 1.19 -19.03
N LEU A 173 -2.34 0.64 -20.24
CA LEU A 173 -2.10 -0.78 -20.52
C LEU A 173 -0.76 -0.94 -21.22
N ILE A 174 0.14 -1.71 -20.60
CA ILE A 174 1.46 -2.06 -21.12
C ILE A 174 1.42 -3.52 -21.59
N THR A 175 1.90 -3.79 -22.79
CA THR A 175 1.89 -5.13 -23.43
C THR A 175 3.27 -5.50 -23.92
N GLY A 176 3.50 -6.78 -24.16
CA GLY A 176 4.77 -7.27 -24.71
C GLY A 176 5.91 -7.28 -23.68
N MET A 177 5.57 -7.30 -22.38
CA MET A 177 6.52 -7.16 -21.28
C MET A 177 7.42 -8.39 -21.06
N ASN A 178 7.29 -9.42 -21.90
CA ASN A 178 8.11 -10.65 -21.87
C ASN A 178 9.62 -10.37 -22.05
N GLU A 179 9.97 -9.18 -22.54
CA GLU A 179 11.35 -8.74 -22.75
C GLU A 179 11.97 -8.07 -21.50
N ILE A 180 11.18 -7.84 -20.44
CA ILE A 180 11.66 -7.24 -19.18
C ILE A 180 12.40 -8.32 -18.36
N PRO A 181 13.65 -8.07 -17.93
CA PRO A 181 14.39 -9.02 -17.11
C PRO A 181 13.69 -9.30 -15.76
N VAL A 182 13.63 -10.57 -15.39
CA VAL A 182 13.14 -11.03 -14.10
C VAL A 182 14.27 -10.97 -13.07
N GLY A 183 13.96 -10.55 -11.84
CA GLY A 183 14.93 -10.53 -10.72
C GLY A 183 16.01 -9.45 -10.83
N SER A 184 15.81 -8.42 -11.67
CA SER A 184 16.73 -7.29 -11.81
C SER A 184 16.50 -6.13 -10.81
N GLY A 185 15.66 -6.33 -9.80
CA GLY A 185 15.19 -5.27 -8.92
C GLY A 185 14.18 -4.36 -9.61
N PHE A 186 13.90 -3.19 -9.02
CA PHE A 186 12.91 -2.25 -9.55
C PHE A 186 13.30 -1.73 -10.95
N VAL A 187 12.48 -2.06 -11.94
CA VAL A 187 12.62 -1.62 -13.32
C VAL A 187 11.67 -0.44 -13.56
N PRO A 188 12.16 0.74 -13.99
CA PRO A 188 11.30 1.86 -14.36
C PRO A 188 10.38 1.49 -15.52
N LEU A 189 9.06 1.54 -15.29
CA LEU A 189 8.05 1.14 -16.27
C LEU A 189 7.48 2.34 -17.00
N LEU A 190 6.96 3.28 -16.23
CA LEU A 190 6.12 4.36 -16.71
C LEU A 190 6.51 5.66 -16.03
N GLU A 191 6.54 6.75 -16.79
CA GLU A 191 6.41 8.08 -16.22
C GLU A 191 5.11 8.73 -16.69
N LEU A 192 4.30 9.13 -15.72
CA LEU A 192 3.08 9.90 -15.91
C LEU A 192 3.38 11.36 -15.60
N VAL A 193 3.46 12.20 -16.62
CA VAL A 193 3.60 13.66 -16.45
C VAL A 193 2.20 14.25 -16.35
N TYR A 194 1.94 15.09 -15.35
CA TYR A 194 0.64 15.73 -15.11
C TYR A 194 0.77 17.22 -14.83
N GLN A 195 -0.31 17.98 -15.05
CA GLN A 195 -0.45 19.37 -14.59
C GLN A 195 -1.58 19.47 -13.58
N GLY A 196 -1.30 20.06 -12.42
CA GLY A 196 -2.28 20.20 -11.33
C GLY A 196 -2.04 19.20 -10.21
N ASP A 197 -3.12 18.68 -9.63
CA ASP A 197 -3.05 17.78 -8.48
C ASP A 197 -2.42 16.43 -8.84
N ARG A 198 -1.64 15.89 -7.90
CA ARG A 198 -1.10 14.53 -7.96
C ARG A 198 -2.23 13.48 -8.04
N PRO A 199 -1.99 12.30 -8.65
CA PRO A 199 -2.92 11.18 -8.56
C PRO A 199 -3.25 10.86 -7.10
N THR A 200 -4.53 10.70 -6.80
CA THR A 200 -5.04 10.36 -5.46
C THR A 200 -5.24 8.86 -5.27
N ARG A 201 -5.31 8.11 -6.37
CA ARG A 201 -5.43 6.65 -6.37
C ARG A 201 -4.52 6.07 -7.45
N ILE A 202 -3.76 5.03 -7.10
CA ILE A 202 -3.00 4.25 -8.06
C ILE A 202 -3.28 2.78 -7.77
N VAL A 203 -3.78 2.07 -8.77
CA VAL A 203 -4.00 0.63 -8.70
C VAL A 203 -3.46 0.00 -9.97
N GLY A 204 -3.02 -1.25 -9.91
CA GLY A 204 -2.72 -1.96 -11.13
C GLY A 204 -2.40 -3.42 -10.89
N GLY A 205 -1.99 -4.09 -11.93
CA GLY A 205 -1.67 -5.51 -11.88
C GLY A 205 -1.04 -5.98 -13.17
N VAL A 206 -0.67 -7.26 -13.20
CA VAL A 206 -0.14 -7.93 -14.38
C VAL A 206 -0.88 -9.21 -14.68
N LEU A 207 -0.81 -9.57 -15.96
CA LEU A 207 -1.13 -10.89 -16.45
C LEU A 207 0.19 -11.55 -16.86
N GLY A 208 0.52 -12.66 -16.22
CA GLY A 208 1.67 -13.49 -16.51
C GLY A 208 1.51 -14.26 -17.82
N ALA A 209 2.63 -14.63 -18.45
CA ALA A 209 2.62 -15.37 -19.72
C ALA A 209 1.97 -16.76 -19.66
N ALA A 210 1.78 -17.31 -18.45
CA ALA A 210 1.12 -18.59 -18.19
C ALA A 210 -0.36 -18.46 -17.75
N GLY A 211 -0.93 -17.25 -17.75
CA GLY A 211 -2.30 -16.99 -17.27
C GLY A 211 -2.40 -16.79 -15.75
N GLU A 212 -1.27 -16.53 -15.08
CA GLU A 212 -1.21 -16.16 -13.65
C GLU A 212 -1.50 -14.66 -13.49
N GLU A 213 -2.24 -14.26 -12.46
CA GLU A 213 -2.55 -12.85 -12.18
C GLU A 213 -1.72 -12.34 -10.99
N GLY A 214 -1.20 -11.12 -11.08
CA GLY A 214 -0.45 -10.47 -10.01
C GLY A 214 -0.96 -9.06 -9.77
N SER A 215 -1.03 -8.63 -8.51
CA SER A 215 -1.48 -7.28 -8.16
C SER A 215 -0.29 -6.37 -7.92
N PHE A 216 -0.35 -5.14 -8.42
CA PHE A 216 0.58 -4.10 -8.00
C PHE A 216 0.22 -3.68 -6.59
N ILE A 217 1.03 -4.11 -5.64
CA ILE A 217 0.99 -3.56 -4.30
C ILE A 217 1.95 -2.37 -4.28
N PRO A 218 1.46 -1.15 -4.01
CA PRO A 218 2.33 -0.11 -3.49
C PRO A 218 3.08 -0.69 -2.31
N ASP A 219 4.39 -0.46 -2.25
CA ASP A 219 5.22 -0.76 -1.06
C ASP A 219 4.76 0.03 0.20
N THR A 220 3.58 0.66 0.14
CA THR A 220 3.02 1.62 1.09
C THR A 220 1.57 1.34 1.51
N LEU A 221 0.91 0.22 1.10
CA LEU A 221 -0.50 -0.03 1.47
C LEU A 221 -0.73 -0.98 2.65
N PHE A 222 0.29 -1.72 3.09
CA PHE A 222 0.20 -2.48 4.35
C PHE A 222 1.57 -2.56 5.00
N THR A 223 1.60 -2.52 6.33
CA THR A 223 2.83 -2.71 7.11
C THR A 223 2.86 -4.15 7.59
N VAL A 224 3.91 -4.90 7.26
CA VAL A 224 4.06 -6.27 7.79
C VAL A 224 4.09 -6.22 9.32
N GLY A 225 3.24 -7.03 9.97
CA GLY A 225 3.02 -7.04 11.41
C GLY A 225 1.83 -6.19 11.90
N ASP A 226 1.25 -5.31 11.07
CA ASP A 226 0.00 -4.57 11.35
C ASP A 226 -1.18 -5.38 10.78
N ILE A 227 -1.54 -6.45 11.49
CA ILE A 227 -2.47 -7.48 11.03
C ILE A 227 -3.91 -6.97 11.07
N ASN A 228 -4.22 -6.06 12.01
CA ASN A 228 -5.56 -5.46 12.12
C ASN A 228 -5.71 -4.16 11.31
N ASN A 229 -4.63 -3.70 10.64
CA ASN A 229 -4.57 -2.49 9.82
C ASN A 229 -4.95 -1.22 10.60
N ASP A 230 -4.50 -1.12 11.86
CA ASP A 230 -4.72 0.05 12.72
C ASP A 230 -3.55 1.06 12.68
N GLY A 231 -2.56 0.81 11.82
CA GLY A 231 -1.37 1.62 11.63
C GLY A 231 -0.27 1.31 12.65
N ASN A 232 -0.49 0.39 13.60
CA ASN A 232 0.41 0.17 14.71
C ASN A 232 0.71 -1.31 14.96
N ILE A 233 1.95 -1.74 14.67
CA ILE A 233 2.43 -3.05 15.11
C ILE A 233 2.52 -3.08 16.65
N ASN A 234 1.63 -3.83 17.30
CA ASN A 234 1.51 -3.96 18.74
C ASN A 234 0.90 -5.33 19.18
N ILE A 235 0.54 -5.48 20.47
CA ILE A 235 -0.03 -6.74 20.99
C ILE A 235 -1.42 -7.05 20.42
N GLY A 236 -2.14 -6.03 19.97
CA GLY A 236 -3.42 -6.12 19.28
C GLY A 236 -3.35 -7.00 18.05
N ASP A 237 -2.27 -6.91 17.26
CA ASP A 237 -2.05 -7.73 16.06
C ASP A 237 -1.89 -9.20 16.39
N ALA A 238 -1.11 -9.52 17.41
CA ALA A 238 -0.95 -10.90 17.86
C ALA A 238 -2.28 -11.48 18.38
N VAL A 239 -3.07 -10.68 19.10
CA VAL A 239 -4.40 -11.08 19.56
C VAL A 239 -5.36 -11.27 18.39
N PHE A 240 -5.34 -10.36 17.41
CA PHE A 240 -6.13 -10.44 16.19
C PHE A 240 -5.82 -11.75 15.46
N MET A 241 -4.54 -12.05 15.26
CA MET A 241 -4.10 -13.28 14.60
C MET A 241 -4.54 -14.54 15.35
N VAL A 242 -4.44 -14.57 16.67
CA VAL A 242 -4.93 -15.69 17.49
C VAL A 242 -6.44 -15.87 17.35
N ASN A 243 -7.21 -14.77 17.33
CA ASN A 243 -8.65 -14.82 17.16
C ASN A 243 -9.05 -15.33 15.77
N TRP A 244 -8.36 -14.86 14.73
CA TRP A 244 -8.53 -15.33 13.36
C TRP A 244 -8.23 -16.84 13.25
N ILE A 245 -7.07 -17.30 13.74
CA ILE A 245 -6.66 -18.71 13.61
C ILE A 245 -7.55 -19.67 14.43
N PHE A 246 -7.90 -19.31 15.67
CA PHE A 246 -8.46 -20.28 16.63
C PHE A 246 -9.90 -19.99 17.09
N ARG A 247 -10.46 -18.81 16.81
CA ARG A 247 -11.74 -18.38 17.39
C ARG A 247 -12.75 -17.90 16.35
N SER A 248 -12.55 -18.25 15.07
CA SER A 248 -13.40 -17.78 13.98
C SER A 248 -13.55 -16.24 14.00
N GLY A 249 -12.47 -15.55 14.37
CA GLY A 249 -12.39 -14.10 14.30
C GLY A 249 -12.38 -13.60 12.86
N PRO A 250 -12.55 -12.28 12.65
CA PRO A 250 -12.54 -11.68 11.32
C PRO A 250 -11.22 -11.97 10.59
N PHE A 251 -11.31 -12.07 9.26
CA PHE A 251 -10.15 -12.25 8.39
C PHE A 251 -9.28 -10.98 8.39
N PRO A 252 -7.92 -11.09 8.36
CA PRO A 252 -7.04 -9.93 8.27
C PRO A 252 -7.35 -9.09 7.02
N PRO A 253 -7.44 -7.75 7.12
CA PRO A 253 -7.65 -6.88 5.95
C PRO A 253 -6.54 -7.04 4.88
N HIS A 254 -5.31 -7.33 5.33
CA HIS A 254 -4.17 -7.63 4.48
C HIS A 254 -3.53 -8.93 4.97
N LEU A 255 -3.67 -10.01 4.19
CA LEU A 255 -3.18 -11.33 4.59
C LEU A 255 -1.65 -11.38 4.63
N GLU A 256 -1.01 -10.58 3.80
CA GLU A 256 0.43 -10.40 3.68
C GLU A 256 1.03 -9.75 4.93
N ALA A 257 0.25 -8.96 5.69
CA ALA A 257 0.71 -8.39 6.95
C ALA A 257 0.90 -9.45 8.05
N ALA A 258 0.31 -10.65 7.87
CA ALA A 258 0.27 -11.70 8.88
C ALA A 258 1.43 -12.72 8.80
N ASP A 259 2.25 -12.69 7.75
CA ASP A 259 3.51 -13.47 7.66
C ASP A 259 4.66 -12.59 8.16
N VAL A 260 4.82 -12.54 9.48
CA VAL A 260 5.65 -11.54 10.16
C VAL A 260 7.12 -11.92 10.12
N ASN A 261 7.40 -13.22 10.05
CA ASN A 261 8.77 -13.76 10.03
C ASN A 261 9.23 -14.18 8.61
N CYS A 262 8.38 -14.00 7.59
CA CYS A 262 8.64 -14.34 6.19
C CYS A 262 9.00 -15.83 5.98
N ASP A 263 8.41 -16.73 6.78
CA ASP A 263 8.57 -18.17 6.61
C ASP A 263 7.54 -18.78 5.66
N LEU A 264 6.68 -17.93 5.06
CA LEU A 264 5.58 -18.26 4.15
C LEU A 264 4.40 -18.96 4.84
N LEU A 265 4.39 -19.06 6.16
CA LEU A 265 3.36 -19.74 6.94
C LEU A 265 2.68 -18.78 7.92
N ARG A 266 1.48 -18.31 7.63
CA ARG A 266 0.68 -17.46 8.55
C ARG A 266 0.08 -18.29 9.68
N ASN A 267 0.80 -18.41 10.79
CA ASN A 267 0.42 -19.31 11.88
C ASN A 267 0.69 -18.71 13.28
N ILE A 268 0.53 -19.51 14.33
CA ILE A 268 0.75 -19.04 15.71
C ILE A 268 2.19 -18.55 15.96
N GLY A 269 3.15 -19.01 15.15
CA GLY A 269 4.54 -18.57 15.15
C GLY A 269 4.70 -17.07 14.93
N ASP A 270 3.92 -16.48 14.02
CA ASP A 270 3.92 -15.05 13.74
C ASP A 270 3.35 -14.22 14.89
N ALA A 271 2.27 -14.68 15.52
CA ALA A 271 1.74 -14.05 16.72
C ALA A 271 2.77 -14.06 17.86
N VAL A 272 3.52 -15.17 18.02
CA VAL A 272 4.64 -15.24 18.98
C VAL A 272 5.78 -14.31 18.56
N TYR A 273 6.03 -14.14 17.26
CA TYR A 273 7.03 -13.23 16.73
C TYR A 273 6.71 -11.78 17.10
N ILE A 274 5.47 -11.32 16.88
CA ILE A 274 5.00 -9.99 17.28
C ILE A 274 5.20 -9.77 18.79
N VAL A 275 4.84 -10.76 19.63
CA VAL A 275 5.04 -10.67 21.08
C VAL A 275 6.51 -10.48 21.44
N ASN A 276 7.43 -11.18 20.76
CA ASN A 276 8.87 -11.04 21.00
C ASN A 276 9.39 -9.68 20.52
N PHE A 277 8.92 -9.18 19.38
CA PHE A 277 9.24 -7.85 18.88
C PHE A 277 8.80 -6.78 19.90
N VAL A 278 7.53 -6.80 20.29
CA VAL A 278 6.92 -5.78 21.17
C VAL A 278 7.51 -5.79 22.58
N PHE A 279 7.75 -6.97 23.18
CA PHE A 279 8.12 -7.06 24.60
C PHE A 279 9.56 -7.46 24.90
N ARG A 280 10.29 -8.02 23.93
CA ARG A 280 11.63 -8.58 24.16
C ARG A 280 12.70 -7.93 23.29
N SER A 281 12.38 -6.82 22.62
CA SER A 281 13.28 -6.15 21.68
C SER A 281 13.81 -7.14 20.64
N GLY A 282 12.94 -8.06 20.20
CA GLY A 282 13.26 -8.94 19.07
C GLY A 282 13.35 -8.15 17.77
N PRO A 283 13.85 -8.78 16.68
CA PRO A 283 13.87 -8.14 15.38
C PRO A 283 12.47 -7.71 14.94
N GLY A 284 12.40 -6.64 14.13
CA GLY A 284 11.15 -6.19 13.52
C GLY A 284 10.50 -7.27 12.63
N PRO A 285 9.20 -7.13 12.34
CA PRO A 285 8.56 -7.86 11.24
C PRO A 285 9.37 -7.75 9.95
N CYS A 286 9.43 -8.81 9.14
CA CYS A 286 10.17 -8.74 7.89
C CYS A 286 9.59 -7.69 6.92
N GLY A 287 10.42 -7.10 6.08
CA GLY A 287 9.98 -6.10 5.11
C GLY A 287 11.06 -5.08 4.78
N PRO A 288 10.76 -4.10 3.91
CA PRO A 288 11.63 -2.97 3.68
C PRO A 288 11.79 -2.13 4.97
N PRO A 289 12.81 -1.26 5.04
CA PRO A 289 12.90 -0.30 6.13
C PRO A 289 11.63 0.54 6.20
N SER A 290 10.98 0.52 7.36
CA SER A 290 9.72 1.23 7.59
C SER A 290 9.80 1.96 8.93
N GLY A 291 9.18 3.14 9.01
CA GLY A 291 9.21 3.93 10.22
C GLY A 291 7.87 4.57 10.55
N ARG A 292 7.70 4.90 11.83
CA ARG A 292 6.52 5.58 12.36
C ARG A 292 6.87 6.53 13.50
N LEU A 293 5.96 7.47 13.77
CA LEU A 293 5.92 8.21 15.03
C LEU A 293 5.48 7.26 16.16
N VAL A 294 6.22 7.28 17.26
CA VAL A 294 5.98 6.46 18.45
C VAL A 294 5.26 7.27 19.52
N SER A 295 5.73 8.50 19.75
CA SER A 295 5.15 9.40 20.75
C SER A 295 5.48 10.85 20.44
N HIS A 296 4.71 11.74 21.03
CA HIS A 296 4.99 13.17 21.08
C HIS A 296 4.81 13.68 22.51
N SER A 297 5.50 14.75 22.89
CA SER A 297 5.24 15.47 24.13
C SER A 297 3.97 16.32 24.03
N ASP A 298 3.56 16.91 25.14
CA ASP A 298 2.72 18.11 25.10
C ASP A 298 3.51 19.30 24.57
N CYS A 299 2.80 20.38 24.24
CA CYS A 299 3.39 21.66 23.88
C CYS A 299 4.32 22.14 25.00
N LEU A 300 5.61 22.27 24.68
CA LEU A 300 6.63 22.65 25.65
C LEU A 300 6.43 24.12 26.06
N THR A 301 6.25 24.35 27.36
CA THR A 301 6.18 25.70 27.92
C THR A 301 7.60 26.23 28.11
N MET A 302 7.77 27.55 27.96
CA MET A 302 9.06 28.28 28.04
C MET A 302 9.80 28.17 29.40
N GLU A 303 9.37 27.31 30.33
CA GLU A 303 10.04 27.10 31.61
C GLU A 303 11.10 25.99 31.50
N LYS A 304 12.31 26.43 31.15
CA LYS A 304 13.63 25.89 31.54
C LYS A 304 13.75 24.35 31.62
N GLY A 305 14.39 23.78 30.59
CA GLY A 305 14.72 22.35 30.43
C GLY A 305 15.01 21.59 31.74
N ASP A 306 14.27 20.50 31.92
CA ASP A 306 14.41 19.57 33.03
C ASP A 306 15.49 18.55 32.65
N GLY A 307 16.71 18.91 33.05
CA GLY A 307 17.93 18.30 32.55
C GLY A 307 17.98 16.77 32.56
N ASP A 308 18.32 16.25 31.38
CA ASP A 308 19.40 15.28 31.19
C ASP A 308 19.94 15.47 29.75
N GLY A 309 20.99 16.27 29.59
CA GLY A 309 21.69 16.46 28.31
C GLY A 309 20.99 17.31 27.23
N GLU A 310 19.89 17.98 27.60
CA GLU A 310 18.89 18.58 26.71
C GLU A 310 19.38 19.76 25.85
N ALA A 311 18.98 19.72 24.57
CA ALA A 311 18.87 20.87 23.71
C ALA A 311 18.13 22.02 24.42
N THR A 312 18.71 23.23 24.44
CA THR A 312 17.94 24.40 24.87
C THR A 312 16.76 24.63 23.91
N ILE A 313 15.68 25.31 24.32
CA ILE A 313 14.59 25.67 23.40
C ILE A 313 15.05 26.43 22.13
N ALA A 314 16.22 27.08 22.17
CA ALA A 314 16.87 27.73 21.03
C ALA A 314 17.69 26.77 20.14
N GLN A 315 17.57 25.46 20.39
CA GLN A 315 18.23 24.40 19.63
C GLN A 315 17.18 23.41 19.17
N ASP A 316 17.26 23.12 17.88
CA ASP A 316 16.50 22.11 17.20
C ASP A 316 17.41 20.92 16.92
N CYS A 317 17.11 19.75 17.49
CA CYS A 317 18.04 18.64 17.56
C CYS A 317 17.42 17.31 17.14
N ILE A 318 18.20 16.50 16.43
CA ILE A 318 17.95 15.06 16.33
C ILE A 318 18.93 14.29 17.19
N GLU A 319 18.38 13.39 17.99
CA GLU A 319 19.07 12.34 18.72
C GLU A 319 18.72 10.98 18.12
N TYR A 320 19.69 10.07 18.07
CA TYR A 320 19.49 8.75 17.48
C TYR A 320 20.19 7.65 18.27
N GLN A 321 19.59 6.46 18.23
CA GLN A 321 20.15 5.23 18.80
C GLN A 321 19.77 4.02 17.96
N TYR A 322 20.74 3.22 17.56
CA TYR A 322 20.59 2.02 16.75
C TYR A 322 20.92 0.77 17.58
N ASP A 323 20.07 -0.24 17.49
CA ASP A 323 20.19 -1.49 18.27
C ASP A 323 21.21 -2.49 17.69
N GLY A 324 21.72 -2.24 16.48
CA GLY A 324 22.61 -3.15 15.77
C GLY A 324 21.91 -4.39 15.17
N GLN A 325 20.59 -4.47 15.26
CA GLN A 325 19.74 -5.57 14.78
C GLN A 325 18.72 -5.12 13.73
N GLY A 326 18.60 -3.82 13.47
CA GLY A 326 17.73 -3.27 12.43
C GLY A 326 16.78 -2.18 12.91
N THR A 327 16.82 -1.81 14.19
CA THR A 327 15.96 -0.79 14.78
C THR A 327 16.74 0.48 15.07
N LEU A 328 16.32 1.59 14.47
CA LEU A 328 16.79 2.94 14.75
C LEU A 328 15.69 3.70 15.51
N LEU A 329 16.00 4.12 16.73
CA LEU A 329 15.20 5.04 17.52
C LEU A 329 15.69 6.46 17.25
N LEU A 330 14.76 7.38 17.02
CA LEU A 330 15.05 8.79 16.79
C LEU A 330 14.22 9.65 17.73
N ARG A 331 14.80 10.75 18.18
CA ARG A 331 14.08 11.79 18.91
C ARG A 331 14.39 13.13 18.26
N HIS A 332 13.35 13.81 17.84
CA HIS A 332 13.41 15.21 17.43
C HIS A 332 13.03 16.07 18.62
N ALA A 333 14.03 16.71 19.21
CA ALA A 333 13.85 17.61 20.34
C ALA A 333 13.61 19.03 19.85
N ASN A 334 12.56 19.66 20.38
CA ASN A 334 12.11 21.00 20.01
C ASN A 334 11.66 21.14 18.54
N ALA A 335 10.89 20.18 18.02
CA ALA A 335 10.24 20.29 16.73
C ALA A 335 9.17 21.41 16.74
N GLY A 336 9.30 22.39 15.86
CA GLY A 336 8.34 23.49 15.73
C GLY A 336 7.13 23.10 14.88
N LEU A 337 5.95 22.99 15.51
CA LEU A 337 4.70 22.59 14.87
C LEU A 337 3.55 23.53 15.26
N ASN A 338 2.40 23.42 14.57
CA ASN A 338 1.16 24.02 15.06
C ASN A 338 0.81 23.46 16.45
N CYS A 339 0.32 24.30 17.36
CA CYS A 339 -0.02 23.92 18.73
C CYS A 339 -1.25 22.99 18.86
N CYS A 340 -2.08 22.88 17.81
CA CYS A 340 -3.29 22.04 17.80
C CYS A 340 -3.42 21.27 16.48
N PRO A 341 -2.47 20.42 16.09
CA PRO A 341 -2.64 19.65 14.86
C PRO A 341 -3.87 18.74 14.99
N GLU A 342 -4.61 18.52 13.90
CA GLU A 342 -5.74 17.58 13.93
C GLU A 342 -5.25 16.15 14.19
N ASP A 343 -4.04 15.85 13.70
CA ASP A 343 -3.34 14.60 13.94
C ASP A 343 -1.82 14.82 13.89
N PHE A 344 -1.09 14.15 14.79
CA PHE A 344 0.37 14.07 14.73
C PHE A 344 0.73 12.92 13.79
N ALA A 345 0.69 13.20 12.49
CA ALA A 345 1.16 12.29 11.46
C ALA A 345 2.59 12.66 11.05
N ALA A 346 3.45 11.65 10.89
CA ALA A 346 4.75 11.80 10.26
C ALA A 346 4.96 10.69 9.24
N VAL A 347 5.41 11.05 8.06
CA VAL A 347 5.70 10.09 6.98
C VAL A 347 7.20 9.85 6.95
N ILE A 348 7.63 8.60 7.17
CA ILE A 348 9.03 8.22 7.12
C ILE A 348 9.30 7.42 5.85
N THR A 349 10.32 7.83 5.09
CA THR A 349 10.78 7.13 3.89
C THR A 349 12.27 6.83 3.98
N VAL A 350 12.68 5.66 3.46
CA VAL A 350 14.08 5.25 3.40
C VAL A 350 14.41 4.85 1.96
N VAL A 351 15.13 5.71 1.25
CA VAL A 351 15.47 5.51 -0.18
C VAL A 351 16.91 5.89 -0.43
N ASP A 352 17.67 5.02 -1.10
CA ASP A 352 19.07 5.26 -1.51
C ASP A 352 19.99 5.77 -0.38
N GLY A 353 19.80 5.24 0.83
CA GLY A 353 20.57 5.66 2.01
C GLY A 353 20.15 7.01 2.59
N VAL A 354 19.00 7.55 2.19
CA VAL A 354 18.41 8.76 2.76
C VAL A 354 17.17 8.38 3.55
N ILE A 355 17.14 8.76 4.83
CA ILE A 355 15.97 8.65 5.71
C ILE A 355 15.32 10.04 5.74
N THR A 356 14.10 10.16 5.25
CA THR A 356 13.34 11.41 5.29
C THR A 356 12.18 11.26 6.27
N ILE A 357 12.06 12.17 7.23
CA ILE A 357 10.92 12.28 8.13
C ILE A 357 10.17 13.55 7.76
N ASP A 358 8.98 13.39 7.19
CA ASP A 358 8.08 14.51 6.92
C ASP A 358 7.17 14.73 8.12
N GLU A 359 7.36 15.86 8.79
CA GLU A 359 6.64 16.22 9.99
C GLU A 359 5.53 17.23 9.71
N THR A 360 5.13 17.39 8.45
CA THR A 360 4.03 18.27 8.06
C THR A 360 2.70 17.63 8.48
N PRO A 361 2.12 18.01 9.63
CA PRO A 361 0.89 17.41 10.12
C PRO A 361 -0.31 18.00 9.37
N ILE A 362 -1.49 17.39 9.56
CA ILE A 362 -2.75 17.95 9.06
C ILE A 362 -2.97 19.31 9.75
N PRO A 363 -3.15 20.41 9.00
CA PRO A 363 -3.26 21.74 9.58
C PRO A 363 -4.44 21.83 10.56
N GLY A 364 -4.14 22.18 11.81
CA GLY A 364 -5.16 22.55 12.79
C GLY A 364 -5.65 23.98 12.63
N PHE A 365 -6.84 24.26 13.18
CA PHE A 365 -7.44 25.61 13.16
C PHE A 365 -6.85 26.60 14.19
N CYS A 366 -5.76 26.24 14.88
CA CYS A 366 -5.16 27.12 15.89
C CYS A 366 -4.11 28.06 15.26
N ASP A 367 -4.16 29.34 15.65
CA ASP A 367 -3.19 30.37 15.29
C ASP A 367 -2.01 30.41 16.30
N CYS A 368 -1.43 29.26 16.65
CA CYS A 368 -0.20 29.22 17.44
C CYS A 368 0.80 28.15 16.96
N LEU A 369 2.08 28.41 17.23
CA LEU A 369 3.17 27.46 17.07
C LEU A 369 3.72 27.06 18.45
N CYS A 370 4.15 25.81 18.58
CA CYS A 370 4.76 25.29 19.78
C CYS A 370 5.90 24.33 19.46
N LEU A 371 6.77 24.12 20.44
CA LEU A 371 7.82 23.11 20.39
C LEU A 371 7.30 21.80 20.96
N PHE A 372 7.60 20.70 20.28
CA PHE A 372 7.28 19.35 20.69
C PHE A 372 8.54 18.50 20.68
N ASN A 373 8.59 17.51 21.56
CA ASN A 373 9.53 16.41 21.40
C ASN A 373 8.81 15.26 20.71
N LEU A 374 9.34 14.79 19.58
CA LEU A 374 8.77 13.74 18.76
C LEU A 374 9.70 12.54 18.76
N ASP A 375 9.18 11.35 19.06
CA ASP A 375 9.95 10.11 19.08
C ASP A 375 9.52 9.22 17.92
N TYR A 376 10.48 8.71 17.16
CA TYR A 376 10.25 7.84 16.00
C TYR A 376 10.99 6.52 16.15
N THR A 377 10.49 5.53 15.42
CA THR A 377 11.20 4.26 15.21
C THR A 377 11.28 3.98 13.72
N VAL A 378 12.43 3.47 13.27
CA VAL A 378 12.62 2.89 11.95
C VAL A 378 13.10 1.46 12.15
N ILE A 379 12.37 0.48 11.64
CA ILE A 379 12.69 -0.95 11.71
C ILE A 379 13.21 -1.45 10.35
N ASN A 380 13.77 -2.65 10.33
CA ASN A 380 14.34 -3.30 9.15
C ASN A 380 15.42 -2.46 8.44
N LEU A 381 16.09 -1.57 9.17
CA LEU A 381 17.12 -0.70 8.63
C LEU A 381 18.48 -1.42 8.66
N PRO A 382 19.08 -1.79 7.52
CA PRO A 382 20.38 -2.45 7.52
C PRO A 382 21.47 -1.57 8.16
N PRO A 383 22.53 -2.17 8.73
CA PRO A 383 23.66 -1.40 9.21
C PRO A 383 24.35 -0.69 8.03
N GLY A 384 24.57 0.61 8.17
CA GLY A 384 25.13 1.42 7.10
C GLY A 384 25.24 2.90 7.45
N THR A 385 25.66 3.68 6.47
CA THR A 385 25.69 5.14 6.57
C THR A 385 24.44 5.70 5.89
N TYR A 386 23.71 6.56 6.61
CA TYR A 386 22.49 7.16 6.14
C TYR A 386 22.57 8.69 6.24
N THR A 387 21.87 9.37 5.34
CA THR A 387 21.58 10.81 5.47
C THR A 387 20.18 10.95 6.05
N LEU A 388 20.07 11.50 7.25
CA LEU A 388 18.79 11.83 7.87
C LEU A 388 18.40 13.26 7.50
N SER A 389 17.17 13.45 7.04
CA SER A 389 16.62 14.74 6.63
C SER A 389 15.22 14.91 7.20
N ILE A 390 14.99 15.99 7.93
CA ILE A 390 13.66 16.34 8.45
C ILE A 390 13.02 17.37 7.53
N LEU A 391 11.77 17.15 7.14
CA LEU A 391 10.94 18.16 6.49
C LEU A 391 10.07 18.82 7.56
N GLU A 392 10.55 19.96 8.03
CA GLU A 392 9.92 20.70 9.12
C GLU A 392 8.79 21.60 8.59
N GLN A 393 7.63 21.59 9.26
CA GLN A 393 6.51 22.46 8.87
C GLN A 393 6.81 23.95 9.08
N CYS A 394 7.48 24.30 10.18
CA CYS A 394 7.66 25.69 10.62
C CYS A 394 9.05 26.26 10.31
N LEU A 395 9.72 25.76 9.26
CA LEU A 395 11.02 26.26 8.82
C LEU A 395 10.87 27.65 8.19
N HIS A 396 11.56 28.67 8.70
CA HIS A 396 11.49 30.02 8.13
C HIS A 396 12.37 30.15 6.89
N VAL A 397 12.03 31.11 6.03
CA VAL A 397 12.80 31.40 4.82
C VAL A 397 14.21 31.87 5.21
N GLY A 398 15.20 31.03 4.96
CA GLY A 398 16.62 31.31 5.23
C GLY A 398 17.24 30.40 6.29
N ASP A 399 16.45 29.61 7.01
CA ASP A 399 16.94 28.62 7.95
C ASP A 399 17.63 27.46 7.22
N LEU A 400 18.61 26.87 7.90
CA LEU A 400 19.22 25.63 7.45
C LEU A 400 18.28 24.46 7.77
N PRO A 401 18.09 23.50 6.85
CA PRO A 401 17.27 22.33 7.13
C PRO A 401 17.97 21.41 8.13
N LEU A 402 17.20 20.81 9.05
CA LEU A 402 17.72 19.81 9.98
C LEU A 402 18.09 18.51 9.24
N LYS A 403 19.36 18.42 8.86
CA LYS A 403 19.92 17.34 8.04
C LYS A 403 21.31 16.94 8.50
N GLY A 404 21.58 15.65 8.60
CA GLY A 404 22.86 15.12 9.06
C GLY A 404 23.17 13.73 8.49
N THR A 405 24.45 13.35 8.53
CA THR A 405 24.88 11.99 8.19
C THR A 405 25.08 11.19 9.47
N ILE A 406 24.47 10.00 9.54
CA ILE A 406 24.61 9.05 10.64
C ILE A 406 25.30 7.78 10.13
N ASP A 407 26.27 7.27 10.88
CA ASP A 407 26.96 6.01 10.56
C ASP A 407 26.61 4.97 11.63
N LEU A 408 25.62 4.13 11.32
CA LEU A 408 25.06 3.15 12.24
C LEU A 408 26.02 1.99 12.54
N MET A 409 27.13 1.87 11.81
CA MET A 409 28.13 0.84 12.06
C MET A 409 29.17 1.28 13.09
N THR A 410 29.61 2.54 13.02
CA THR A 410 30.73 3.04 13.84
C THR A 410 30.30 3.92 15.00
N ALA A 411 29.15 4.59 14.85
CA ALA A 411 28.56 5.46 15.86
C ALA A 411 27.06 5.12 15.99
N PRO A 412 26.70 4.06 16.71
CA PRO A 412 25.31 3.60 16.82
C PRO A 412 24.42 4.57 17.61
N SER A 413 24.98 5.62 18.21
CA SER A 413 24.21 6.68 18.86
C SER A 413 24.90 8.02 18.71
N GLY A 414 24.12 9.10 18.66
CA GLY A 414 24.64 10.46 18.62
C GLY A 414 23.53 11.49 18.53
N SER A 415 23.93 12.74 18.32
CA SER A 415 23.00 13.83 18.07
C SER A 415 23.61 14.90 17.19
N PHE A 416 22.76 15.66 16.51
CA PHE A 416 23.15 16.89 15.81
C PHE A 416 22.05 17.93 15.97
N CYS A 417 22.46 19.20 16.06
CA CYS A 417 21.58 20.30 16.40
C CYS A 417 21.83 21.51 15.51
N LEU A 418 20.79 22.29 15.28
CA LEU A 418 20.83 23.61 14.70
C LEU A 418 20.37 24.63 15.75
N THR A 419 20.97 25.81 15.72
CA THR A 419 20.48 26.94 16.53
C THR A 419 19.33 27.60 15.79
N ARG A 420 18.23 27.84 16.51
CA ARG A 420 17.06 28.57 16.06
C ARG A 420 16.87 29.78 16.99
N ASP A 421 16.65 30.96 16.43
CA ASP A 421 16.68 32.23 17.16
C ASP A 421 15.39 33.06 17.02
N HIS A 422 14.31 32.41 16.58
CA HIS A 422 13.04 33.02 16.31
C HIS A 422 11.89 32.04 16.63
N TYR A 423 10.77 32.62 17.01
CA TYR A 423 9.56 31.90 17.41
C TYR A 423 9.17 30.78 16.40
N PRO A 424 8.87 29.54 16.86
CA PRO A 424 8.64 29.12 18.25
C PRO A 424 9.89 28.78 19.10
N TRP A 425 11.09 28.83 18.51
CA TRP A 425 12.37 28.66 19.22
C TRP A 425 12.86 29.99 19.84
#